data_AF-A0A956CDW5-F1
#
_entry.id   AF-A0A956CDW5-F1
#
_cell.length_a   1.000
_cell.length_b   1.000
_cell.length_c   1.000
_cell.angle_alpha   90.00
_cell.angle_beta   90.00
_cell.angle_gamma   90.00
#
_symmetry.space_group_name_H-M   'P 1'
#
loop_
_entity.id
_entity.type
_entity.pdbx_description
1 polymer ?
#
loop_
_entity_poly.entity_id
_entity_poly.type
_entity_poly.pdbx_seq_one_letter_code
_entity_poly.pdbx_strand_id
1 'polypeptide(L)'
;MDGDSQSQWEAYGDAGKGYCLGFEVLKENRSSDPDFEILLMPVLYGDTGTVKPSIARVAAALRTARERGVSERQAGLMGATALFRIAAASALQTKDPSWASEREWRLIAAPRPNRDYKRRISTDPRPHILLELHPGNRPELHSIRIGPAHPDPAGAEVRLNRMLSSLGYPQCAILQSARA
;
A
#
# COMPACT_ATOMS: atom_id res chain seq x y z
N MET A 1 -2.81 15.67 4.98
CA MET A 1 -2.07 14.66 5.76
C MET A 1 -0.66 14.79 5.23
N ASP A 2 0.18 15.51 5.96
CA ASP A 2 1.44 15.99 5.39
C ASP A 2 2.50 14.91 5.59
N GLY A 3 2.78 14.16 4.51
CA GLY A 3 3.88 13.21 4.44
C GLY A 3 5.23 13.93 4.30
N ASP A 4 5.47 14.90 5.19
CA ASP A 4 6.59 15.83 5.14
C ASP A 4 7.38 15.89 6.45
N SER A 5 7.16 14.95 7.37
CA SER A 5 7.95 14.93 8.59
C SER A 5 9.43 14.71 8.26
N GLN A 6 10.30 15.40 9.01
CA GLN A 6 11.75 15.31 8.82
C GLN A 6 12.25 13.86 8.88
N SER A 7 11.68 13.06 9.78
CA SER A 7 12.04 11.64 9.92
C SER A 7 11.72 10.81 8.66
N GLN A 8 10.67 11.14 7.91
CA GLN A 8 10.37 10.46 6.64
C GLN A 8 11.37 10.83 5.55
N TRP A 9 11.79 12.10 5.50
CA TRP A 9 12.82 12.56 4.56
C TRP A 9 14.18 11.92 4.83
N GLU A 10 14.52 11.73 6.11
CA GLU A 10 15.74 11.03 6.52
C GLU A 10 15.67 9.54 6.20
N ALA A 11 14.55 8.87 6.50
CA ALA A 11 14.42 7.43 6.32
C ALA A 11 14.26 7.01 4.84
N TYR A 12 13.50 7.77 4.05
CA TYR A 12 13.10 7.34 2.70
C TYR A 12 13.52 8.32 1.60
N GLY A 13 13.74 9.59 1.95
CA GLY A 13 13.95 10.67 0.99
C GLY A 13 15.40 10.92 0.60
N ASP A 14 16.29 9.92 0.68
CA ASP A 14 17.73 10.08 0.43
C ASP A 14 18.32 11.28 1.22
N ALA A 15 18.12 11.25 2.55
CA ALA A 15 18.49 12.36 3.45
C ALA A 15 17.88 13.72 3.04
N GLY A 16 16.63 13.71 2.61
CA GLY A 16 15.89 14.92 2.22
C GLY A 16 16.16 15.43 0.81
N LYS A 17 16.86 14.68 -0.05
CA LYS A 17 17.12 15.05 -1.46
C LYS A 17 16.06 14.54 -2.44
N GLY A 18 15.19 13.64 -2.00
CA GLY A 18 14.19 12.99 -2.84
C GLY A 18 12.95 13.84 -3.12
N TYR A 19 11.87 13.15 -3.49
CA TYR A 19 10.55 13.73 -3.76
C TYR A 19 9.48 12.96 -2.99
N CYS A 20 8.41 13.65 -2.59
CA CYS A 20 7.21 13.05 -2.01
C CYS A 20 6.04 13.30 -2.97
N LEU A 21 5.25 12.27 -3.24
CA LEU A 21 4.13 12.32 -4.18
C LEU A 21 2.81 12.34 -3.40
N GLY A 22 2.00 13.38 -3.59
CA GLY A 22 0.68 13.53 -3.01
C GLY A 22 -0.39 13.05 -3.99
N PHE A 23 -1.04 11.92 -3.67
CA PHE A 23 -2.17 11.40 -4.42
C PHE A 23 -3.46 11.55 -3.62
N GLU A 24 -4.58 11.76 -4.32
CA GLU A 24 -5.89 11.50 -3.74
C GLU A 24 -6.29 10.06 -4.05
N VAL A 25 -6.53 9.29 -2.99
CA VAL A 25 -7.00 7.92 -3.14
C VAL A 25 -8.49 7.98 -3.44
N LEU A 26 -8.85 7.90 -4.71
CA LEU A 26 -10.24 7.85 -5.14
C LEU A 26 -10.96 6.66 -4.48
N LYS A 27 -12.17 6.93 -3.95
CA LYS A 27 -13.02 5.97 -3.21
C LYS A 27 -13.36 4.70 -4.00
N GLU A 28 -13.17 4.71 -5.32
CA GLU A 28 -13.54 3.64 -6.24
C GLU A 28 -12.33 2.98 -6.91
N ASN A 29 -11.19 2.87 -6.22
CA ASN A 29 -10.08 2.02 -6.64
C ASN A 29 -10.42 0.52 -6.47
N ARG A 30 -11.52 0.09 -7.08
CA ARG A 30 -11.73 -1.33 -7.39
C ARG A 30 -10.84 -1.64 -8.57
N SER A 31 -10.05 -2.70 -8.45
CA SER A 31 -9.35 -3.25 -9.60
C SER A 31 -10.39 -3.62 -10.67
N SER A 32 -10.15 -3.25 -11.93
CA SER A 32 -10.82 -3.87 -13.09
C SER A 32 -10.54 -5.36 -13.15
N ASP A 33 -9.41 -5.74 -12.58
CA ASP A 33 -8.86 -7.07 -12.70
C ASP A 33 -9.63 -8.03 -11.81
N PRO A 34 -10.41 -8.97 -12.39
CA PRO A 34 -11.17 -9.93 -11.62
C PRO A 34 -10.28 -10.88 -10.80
N ASP A 35 -8.97 -10.91 -11.06
CA ASP A 35 -8.02 -11.76 -10.34
C ASP A 35 -7.43 -11.08 -9.10
N PHE A 36 -7.72 -9.80 -8.85
CA PHE A 36 -7.24 -9.10 -7.65
C PHE A 36 -8.38 -8.59 -6.81
N GLU A 37 -8.27 -8.87 -5.52
CA GLU A 37 -8.93 -8.06 -4.51
C GLU A 37 -7.93 -6.99 -4.06
N ILE A 38 -8.28 -5.72 -4.30
CA ILE A 38 -7.52 -4.58 -3.78
C ILE A 38 -8.21 -4.11 -2.51
N LEU A 39 -7.45 -4.09 -1.41
CA LEU A 39 -7.90 -3.64 -0.10
C LEU A 39 -7.10 -2.40 0.28
N LEU A 40 -7.80 -1.32 0.61
CA LEU A 40 -7.20 -0.15 1.24
C LEU A 40 -7.38 -0.27 2.76
N MET A 41 -6.28 -0.38 3.50
CA MET A 41 -6.30 -0.63 4.93
C MET A 41 -5.41 0.37 5.68
N PRO A 42 -5.85 0.91 6.83
CA PRO A 42 -4.99 1.72 7.68
C PRO A 42 -3.93 0.84 8.34
N VAL A 43 -2.71 1.34 8.50
CA VAL A 43 -1.68 0.66 9.29
C VAL A 43 -2.00 0.75 10.77
N LEU A 44 -1.84 -0.37 11.46
CA LEU A 44 -2.06 -0.54 12.88
C LEU A 44 -0.70 -0.52 13.59
N TYR A 45 -0.56 0.41 14.52
CA TYR A 45 0.68 0.59 15.27
C TYR A 45 0.56 -0.09 16.64
N GLY A 46 1.38 -1.12 16.86
CA GLY A 46 1.35 -1.93 18.10
C GLY A 46 0.28 -3.03 18.14
N ASP A 47 0.04 -3.56 19.35
CA ASP A 47 -0.99 -4.58 19.55
C ASP A 47 -2.38 -3.94 19.57
N THR A 48 -3.15 -4.19 18.51
CA THR A 48 -4.51 -3.67 18.37
C THR A 48 -5.57 -4.64 18.87
N GLY A 49 -5.18 -5.82 19.35
CA GLY A 49 -6.11 -6.84 19.83
C GLY A 49 -7.02 -7.41 18.74
N THR A 50 -6.77 -7.15 17.45
CA THR A 50 -7.64 -7.55 16.33
C THR A 50 -7.46 -9.02 15.92
N VAL A 51 -6.29 -9.60 16.22
CA VAL A 51 -5.95 -10.99 15.85
C VAL A 51 -6.79 -12.00 16.64
N LYS A 52 -6.89 -11.83 17.97
CA LYS A 52 -7.62 -12.77 18.84
C LYS A 52 -9.11 -12.93 18.47
N PRO A 53 -9.89 -11.85 18.27
CA PRO A 53 -11.27 -11.96 17.77
C PRO A 53 -11.36 -12.64 16.40
N SER A 54 -10.39 -12.43 15.53
CA SER A 54 -10.37 -13.07 14.20
C SER A 54 -10.11 -14.57 14.28
N ILE A 55 -9.22 -15.01 15.16
CA ILE A 55 -9.01 -16.44 15.46
C ILE A 55 -10.28 -17.06 16.06
N ALA A 56 -10.93 -16.38 17.00
CA ALA A 56 -12.17 -16.86 17.61
C ALA A 56 -13.30 -17.05 16.57
N ARG A 57 -13.41 -16.13 15.60
CA ARG A 57 -14.36 -16.25 14.47
C ARG A 57 -14.06 -17.45 13.58
N VAL A 58 -12.78 -17.71 13.26
CA VAL A 58 -12.40 -18.91 12.51
C VAL A 58 -12.78 -20.17 13.28
N ALA A 59 -12.46 -20.25 14.57
CA ALA A 59 -12.82 -21.38 15.40
C ALA A 59 -14.34 -21.62 15.45
N ALA A 60 -15.14 -20.57 15.55
CA ALA A 60 -16.60 -20.66 15.51
C ALA A 60 -17.10 -21.16 14.15
N ALA A 61 -16.59 -20.61 13.04
CA ALA A 61 -16.96 -21.04 11.70
C ALA A 61 -16.62 -22.52 11.44
N LEU A 62 -15.47 -22.99 11.95
CA LEU A 62 -15.07 -24.39 11.84
C LEU A 62 -15.99 -25.33 12.63
N ARG A 63 -16.46 -24.92 13.82
CA ARG A 63 -17.47 -25.69 14.56
C ARG A 63 -18.76 -25.83 13.76
N THR A 64 -19.28 -24.71 13.24
CA THR A 64 -20.49 -24.72 12.41
C THR A 64 -20.32 -25.55 11.13
N ALA A 65 -19.15 -25.54 10.50
CA ALA A 65 -18.88 -26.39 9.34
C ALA A 65 -18.94 -27.88 9.70
N ARG A 66 -18.37 -28.29 10.84
CA ARG A 66 -18.42 -29.69 11.31
C ARG A 66 -19.85 -30.12 11.64
N GLU A 67 -20.63 -29.26 12.30
CA GLU A 67 -22.06 -29.50 12.58
C GLU A 67 -22.89 -29.71 11.31
N ARG A 68 -22.47 -29.09 10.20
CA ARG A 68 -23.09 -29.24 8.87
C ARG A 68 -22.56 -30.43 8.07
N GLY A 69 -21.79 -31.32 8.69
CA GLY A 69 -21.27 -32.54 8.06
C GLY A 69 -20.03 -32.34 7.18
N VAL A 70 -19.35 -31.19 7.25
CA VAL A 70 -18.05 -31.01 6.57
C VAL A 70 -17.02 -31.95 7.21
N SER A 71 -16.31 -32.71 6.37
CA SER A 71 -15.29 -33.64 6.85
C SER A 71 -14.18 -32.92 7.62
N GLU A 72 -13.57 -33.61 8.59
CA GLU A 72 -12.49 -33.04 9.41
C GLU A 72 -11.31 -32.55 8.55
N ARG A 73 -10.92 -33.31 7.53
CA ARG A 73 -9.86 -32.92 6.59
C ARG A 73 -10.19 -31.61 5.88
N GLN A 74 -11.42 -31.49 5.37
CA GLN A 74 -11.87 -30.28 4.67
C GLN A 74 -11.96 -29.08 5.62
N ALA A 75 -12.51 -29.27 6.82
CA ALA A 75 -12.54 -28.23 7.86
C ALA A 75 -11.12 -27.79 8.25
N GLY A 76 -10.18 -28.73 8.40
CA GLY A 76 -8.77 -28.43 8.70
C GLY A 76 -8.12 -27.56 7.62
N LEU A 77 -8.32 -27.89 6.34
CA LEU A 77 -7.80 -27.08 5.22
C LEU A 77 -8.43 -25.68 5.17
N MET A 78 -9.74 -25.57 5.39
CA MET A 78 -10.43 -24.27 5.47
C MET A 78 -9.88 -23.42 6.62
N GLY A 79 -9.68 -24.04 7.79
CA GLY A 79 -9.13 -23.40 8.98
C GLY A 79 -7.70 -22.89 8.76
N ALA A 80 -6.83 -23.74 8.24
CA ALA A 80 -5.44 -23.38 7.93
C ALA A 80 -5.38 -22.23 6.92
N THR A 81 -6.19 -22.29 5.85
CA THR A 81 -6.26 -21.23 4.84
C THR A 81 -6.76 -19.91 5.44
N ALA A 82 -7.79 -19.95 6.28
CA ALA A 82 -8.31 -18.75 6.93
C ALA A 82 -7.31 -18.12 7.91
N LEU A 83 -6.64 -18.95 8.73
CA LEU A 83 -5.61 -18.48 9.67
C LEU A 83 -4.41 -17.89 8.93
N PHE A 84 -3.95 -18.52 7.84
CA PHE A 84 -2.89 -17.98 7.00
C PHE A 84 -3.25 -16.59 6.45
N ARG A 85 -4.47 -16.42 5.92
CA ARG A 85 -4.95 -15.13 5.43
C ARG A 85 -5.03 -14.06 6.53
N ILE A 86 -5.49 -14.43 7.73
CA ILE A 86 -5.52 -13.52 8.88
C ILE A 86 -4.10 -13.11 9.28
N ALA A 87 -3.17 -14.06 9.34
CA ALA A 87 -1.77 -13.78 9.68
C ALA A 87 -1.12 -12.86 8.63
N ALA A 88 -1.33 -13.15 7.34
CA ALA A 88 -0.82 -12.33 6.24
C ALA A 88 -1.41 -10.90 6.27
N ALA A 89 -2.72 -10.76 6.41
CA ALA A 89 -3.37 -9.46 6.53
C ALA A 89 -2.87 -8.70 7.77
N SER A 90 -2.72 -9.36 8.90
CA SER A 90 -2.20 -8.76 10.13
C SER A 90 -0.77 -8.27 9.94
N ALA A 91 0.12 -9.09 9.37
CA ALA A 91 1.50 -8.71 9.10
C ALA A 91 1.60 -7.54 8.09
N LEU A 92 0.71 -7.51 7.10
CA LEU A 92 0.63 -6.40 6.15
C LEU A 92 -0.01 -5.15 6.76
N GLN A 93 -0.74 -5.25 7.86
CA GLN A 93 -1.38 -4.11 8.50
C GLN A 93 -0.58 -3.58 9.68
N THR A 94 0.24 -4.38 10.34
CA THR A 94 0.97 -3.95 11.53
C THR A 94 2.30 -3.26 11.21
N LYS A 95 2.65 -2.29 12.06
CA LYS A 95 3.94 -1.61 12.06
C LYS A 95 4.35 -1.32 13.51
N ASP A 96 5.65 -1.14 13.71
CA ASP A 96 6.20 -0.82 15.04
C ASP A 96 5.65 0.54 15.53
N PRO A 97 5.26 0.65 16.83
CA PRO A 97 4.70 1.88 17.40
C PRO A 97 5.57 3.14 17.23
N SER A 98 6.89 3.00 17.10
CA SER A 98 7.79 4.13 16.84
C SER A 98 7.49 4.88 15.53
N TRP A 99 6.74 4.27 14.62
CA TRP A 99 6.32 4.84 13.34
C TRP A 99 4.90 5.41 13.34
N ALA A 100 4.22 5.46 14.49
CA ALA A 100 2.82 5.87 14.60
C ALA A 100 2.53 7.28 14.05
N SER A 101 3.54 8.15 13.98
CA SER A 101 3.43 9.49 13.41
C SER A 101 3.13 9.49 11.91
N GLU A 102 3.49 8.43 11.17
CA GLU A 102 3.32 8.38 9.71
C GLU A 102 1.85 8.25 9.27
N ARG A 103 0.98 7.68 10.13
CA ARG A 103 -0.46 7.47 9.84
C ARG A 103 -0.70 6.80 8.47
N GLU A 104 0.10 5.77 8.17
CA GLU A 104 0.17 5.11 6.88
C GLU A 104 -1.14 4.38 6.51
N TRP A 105 -1.49 4.42 5.22
CA TRP A 105 -2.50 3.55 4.62
C TRP A 105 -1.83 2.67 3.56
N ARG A 106 -2.19 1.39 3.53
CA ARG A 106 -1.65 0.41 2.59
C ARG A 106 -2.70 -0.02 1.58
N LEU A 107 -2.29 -0.02 0.32
CA LEU A 107 -3.02 -0.68 -0.76
C LEU A 107 -2.48 -2.11 -0.89
N ILE A 108 -3.27 -3.09 -0.48
CA ILE A 108 -2.91 -4.51 -0.51
C ILE A 108 -3.63 -5.16 -1.68
N ALA A 109 -2.87 -5.68 -2.64
CA ALA A 109 -3.40 -6.50 -3.72
C ALA A 109 -3.25 -7.97 -3.37
N ALA A 110 -4.36 -8.67 -3.18
CA ALA A 110 -4.38 -10.11 -2.95
C ALA A 110 -4.65 -10.84 -4.27
N PRO A 111 -3.65 -11.53 -4.85
CA PRO A 111 -3.86 -12.31 -6.07
C PRO A 111 -4.79 -13.50 -5.80
N ARG A 112 -5.69 -13.78 -6.75
CA ARG A 112 -6.34 -15.09 -6.87
C ARG A 112 -5.30 -16.13 -7.33
N PRO A 113 -5.50 -17.43 -7.03
CA PRO A 113 -4.54 -18.47 -7.37
C PRO A 113 -4.20 -18.52 -8.88
N ASN A 114 -2.97 -18.94 -9.21
CA ASN A 114 -2.49 -19.24 -10.58
C ASN A 114 -2.11 -18.06 -11.50
N ARG A 115 -1.69 -16.91 -10.95
CA ARG A 115 -1.20 -15.81 -11.79
C ARG A 115 0.33 -15.75 -11.89
N ASP A 116 0.80 -15.48 -13.09
CA ASP A 116 2.22 -15.21 -13.36
C ASP A 116 2.64 -13.86 -12.79
N TYR A 117 3.78 -13.86 -12.11
CA TYR A 117 4.45 -12.64 -11.66
C TYR A 117 5.49 -12.21 -12.69
N LYS A 118 5.61 -10.90 -12.91
CA LYS A 118 6.71 -10.33 -13.69
C LYS A 118 7.92 -10.15 -12.78
N ARG A 119 9.14 -10.14 -13.34
CA ARG A 119 10.35 -9.78 -12.59
C ARG A 119 10.85 -8.43 -13.07
N ARG A 120 11.25 -7.57 -12.14
CA ARG A 120 11.84 -6.27 -12.50
C ARG A 120 13.16 -6.52 -13.22
N ILE A 121 13.41 -5.80 -14.32
CA ILE A 121 14.73 -5.78 -14.96
C ILE A 121 15.62 -4.86 -14.11
N SER A 122 16.26 -5.42 -13.09
CA SER A 122 17.20 -4.73 -12.21
C SER A 122 18.25 -5.71 -11.67
N THR A 123 19.31 -5.17 -11.04
CA THR A 123 20.38 -5.96 -10.40
C THR A 123 19.86 -6.92 -9.32
N ASP A 124 18.76 -6.55 -8.64
CA ASP A 124 17.99 -7.42 -7.74
C ASP A 124 16.57 -7.63 -8.33
N PRO A 125 16.32 -8.71 -9.07
CA PRO A 125 15.05 -8.93 -9.77
C PRO A 125 13.95 -9.34 -8.79
N ARG A 126 13.21 -8.36 -8.29
CA ARG A 126 12.05 -8.60 -7.43
C ARG A 126 10.81 -8.96 -8.25
N PRO A 127 10.02 -9.96 -7.83
CA PRO A 127 8.74 -10.24 -8.45
C PRO A 127 7.80 -9.05 -8.21
N HIS A 128 7.04 -8.69 -9.23
CA HIS A 128 6.01 -7.68 -9.17
C HIS A 128 4.82 -8.10 -10.03
N ILE A 129 3.69 -7.49 -9.75
CA ILE A 129 2.46 -7.66 -10.50
C ILE A 129 2.11 -6.29 -11.06
N LEU A 130 1.74 -6.25 -12.34
CA LEU A 130 1.20 -5.03 -12.94
C LEU A 130 -0.27 -4.91 -12.52
N LEU A 131 -0.59 -3.85 -11.79
CA LEU A 131 -1.96 -3.47 -11.50
C LEU A 131 -2.41 -2.48 -12.58
N GLU A 132 -3.30 -2.93 -13.45
CA GLU A 132 -3.94 -2.04 -14.42
C GLU A 132 -5.10 -1.34 -13.73
N LEU A 133 -4.93 -0.04 -13.52
CA LEU A 133 -6.04 0.82 -13.12
C LEU A 133 -6.99 0.99 -14.31
N HIS A 134 -8.30 1.04 -14.05
CA HIS A 134 -9.30 1.20 -15.10
C HIS A 134 -8.95 2.37 -16.04
N PRO A 135 -9.14 2.23 -17.36
CA PRO A 135 -9.01 3.34 -18.29
C PRO A 135 -9.91 4.52 -17.85
N GLY A 136 -9.30 5.67 -17.53
CA GLY A 136 -9.99 6.83 -16.96
C GLY A 136 -9.78 7.03 -15.46
N ASN A 137 -9.35 6.00 -14.72
CA ASN A 137 -9.05 6.05 -13.29
C ASN A 137 -7.55 6.25 -13.04
N ARG A 138 -6.94 7.23 -13.71
CA ARG A 138 -5.59 7.64 -13.34
C ARG A 138 -5.63 8.20 -11.91
N PRO A 139 -4.72 7.81 -11.00
CA PRO A 139 -4.65 8.42 -9.69
C PRO A 139 -4.46 9.91 -9.85
N GLU A 140 -5.29 10.70 -9.19
CA GLU A 140 -5.15 12.14 -9.24
C GLU A 140 -3.91 12.52 -8.42
N LEU A 141 -2.82 12.81 -9.14
CA LEU A 141 -1.59 13.32 -8.56
C LEU A 141 -1.78 14.82 -8.31
N HIS A 142 -2.00 15.17 -7.04
CA HIS A 142 -2.27 16.53 -6.61
C HIS A 142 -0.99 17.32 -6.38
N SER A 143 0.06 16.68 -5.87
CA SER A 143 1.29 17.39 -5.57
C SER A 143 2.55 16.55 -5.70
N ILE A 144 3.65 17.24 -5.98
CA ILE A 144 5.00 16.73 -5.78
C ILE A 144 5.73 17.69 -4.85
N ARG A 145 6.20 17.20 -3.71
CA ARG A 145 7.02 17.96 -2.78
C ARG A 145 8.49 17.63 -3.00
N ILE A 146 9.31 18.66 -3.22
CA ILE A 146 10.77 18.57 -3.33
C ILE A 146 11.36 18.56 -1.93
N GLY A 147 12.24 17.59 -1.65
CA GLY A 147 12.85 17.43 -0.34
C GLY A 147 13.69 18.65 0.10
N PRO A 148 13.80 18.89 1.42
CA PRO A 148 14.41 20.11 1.98
C PRO A 148 15.92 20.23 1.75
N ALA A 149 16.59 19.11 1.46
CA ALA A 149 18.02 19.01 1.19
C ALA A 149 18.33 18.84 -0.31
N HIS A 150 17.32 18.96 -1.18
CA HIS A 150 17.52 18.83 -2.62
C HIS A 150 18.55 19.88 -3.12
N PRO A 151 19.57 19.49 -3.90
CA PRO A 151 20.68 20.39 -4.25
C PRO A 151 20.30 21.53 -5.20
N ASP A 152 19.30 21.29 -6.05
CA ASP A 152 18.79 22.24 -7.05
C ASP A 152 17.25 22.21 -7.09
N PRO A 153 16.55 22.83 -6.11
CA PRO A 153 15.10 22.78 -6.04
C PRO A 153 14.43 23.54 -7.19
N ALA A 154 14.97 24.70 -7.58
CA ALA A 154 14.44 25.50 -8.68
C ALA A 154 14.55 24.79 -10.03
N GLY A 155 15.70 24.19 -10.35
CA GLY A 155 15.84 23.42 -11.58
C GLY A 155 15.03 22.12 -11.54
N ALA A 156 14.86 21.49 -10.37
CA ALA A 156 13.95 20.35 -10.22
C ALA A 156 12.50 20.72 -10.52
N GLU A 157 12.02 21.87 -10.02
CA GLU A 157 10.68 22.38 -10.32
C GLU A 157 10.45 22.57 -11.83
N VAL A 158 11.41 23.15 -12.56
CA VAL A 158 11.32 23.29 -14.02
C VAL A 158 11.25 21.93 -14.72
N ARG A 159 12.06 20.96 -14.29
CA ARG A 159 12.06 19.60 -14.86
C ARG A 159 10.74 18.87 -14.57
N LEU A 160 10.24 18.98 -13.35
CA LEU A 160 8.96 18.40 -12.92
C LEU A 160 7.80 19.00 -13.71
N ASN A 161 7.72 20.32 -13.87
CA ASN A 161 6.68 20.97 -14.67
C ASN A 161 6.62 20.44 -16.11
N ARG A 162 7.79 20.30 -16.75
CA ARG A 162 7.87 19.73 -18.10
C ARG A 162 7.39 18.28 -18.13
N MET A 163 7.86 17.47 -17.20
CA MET A 163 7.50 16.05 -17.11
C MET A 163 6.00 15.88 -16.86
N LEU A 164 5.45 16.56 -15.85
CA LEU A 164 4.04 16.51 -15.48
C LEU A 164 3.14 16.94 -16.64
N SER A 165 3.50 18.01 -17.36
CA SER A 165 2.77 18.43 -18.56
C SER A 165 2.75 17.33 -19.63
N SER A 166 3.91 16.69 -19.89
CA SER A 166 3.99 15.60 -20.88
C SER A 166 3.22 14.33 -20.48
N LEU A 167 3.04 14.11 -19.18
CA LEU A 167 2.31 12.97 -18.63
C LEU A 167 0.81 13.24 -18.46
N GLY A 168 0.36 14.48 -18.70
CA GLY A 168 -1.04 14.89 -18.57
C GLY A 168 -1.45 15.26 -17.13
N TYR A 169 -0.52 15.77 -16.32
CA TYR A 169 -0.77 16.31 -14.98
C TYR A 169 -0.38 17.79 -14.85
N PRO A 170 -0.79 18.70 -15.76
CA PRO A 170 -0.39 20.11 -15.72
C PRO A 170 -0.87 20.84 -14.44
N GLN A 171 -1.89 20.31 -13.77
CA GLN A 171 -2.49 20.88 -12.56
C GLN A 171 -1.78 20.46 -11.26
N CYS A 172 -0.84 19.52 -11.31
CA CYS A 172 -0.16 19.01 -10.13
C CYS A 172 0.71 20.11 -9.49
N ALA A 173 0.47 20.40 -8.21
CA ALA A 173 1.19 21.42 -7.46
C ALA A 173 2.61 20.96 -7.12
N ILE A 174 3.61 21.75 -7.48
CA ILE A 174 5.00 21.51 -7.03
C ILE A 174 5.24 22.35 -5.79
N LEU A 175 5.63 21.68 -4.71
CA LEU A 175 5.85 22.28 -3.40
C LEU A 175 7.32 22.14 -3.00
N GLN A 176 7.86 23.12 -2.30
CA GLN A 176 9.18 23.01 -1.68
C GLN A 176 9.00 22.75 -0.18
N SER A 177 9.70 21.76 0.36
CA SER A 177 9.75 21.57 1.81
C SER A 177 10.53 22.71 2.46
N ALA A 178 10.00 23.29 3.53
CA ALA A 178 10.77 24.21 4.36
C ALA A 178 11.92 23.44 5.01
N ARG A 179 13.10 24.08 5.14
CA ARG A 179 14.13 23.59 6.05
C ARG A 179 13.64 23.87 7.47
N ALA A 180 13.50 22.82 8.27
CA ALA A 180 13.23 22.92 9.70
C ALA A 180 14.43 23.52 10.45
#